data_AF-A0A137SV39-F1
#
_entry.id   AF-A0A137SV39-F1
#
_cell.length_a   1.000
_cell.length_b   1.000
_cell.length_c   1.000
_cell.angle_alpha   90.00
_cell.angle_beta   90.00
_cell.angle_gamma   90.00
#
_symmetry.space_group_name_H-M   'P 1'
#
loop_
_entity.id
_entity.type
_entity.pdbx_description
1 polymer ?
#
loop_
_entity_poly.entity_id
_entity_poly.type
_entity_poly.pdbx_seq_one_letter_code
_entity_poly.pdbx_strand_id
1 'polypeptide(L)'
;MLWHLYYFSLQKRSFIGIAFDSGGVASGPMTATFLLALNQGAASQIQTADLLIDGFGVIAMVAMMPVLSISILGLIFKLKAKKESVIIE
;
A
#
# COMPACT_ATOMS: atom_id res chain seq x y z
N MET A 1 8.11 -16.61 0.63
CA MET A 1 9.33 -15.84 0.30
C MET A 1 9.61 -15.78 -1.21
N LEU A 2 9.69 -16.91 -1.93
CA LEU A 2 9.98 -16.93 -3.37
C LEU A 2 8.94 -16.22 -4.26
N TRP A 3 7.66 -16.29 -3.92
CA TRP A 3 6.60 -15.64 -4.70
C TRP A 3 6.67 -14.11 -4.70
N HIS A 4 7.16 -13.50 -3.61
CA HIS A 4 7.32 -12.05 -3.53
C HIS A 4 8.47 -11.57 -4.43
N LEU A 5 9.58 -12.32 -4.44
CA LEU A 5 10.71 -12.06 -5.34
C LEU A 5 10.28 -12.16 -6.80
N TYR A 6 9.48 -13.17 -7.15
CA TYR A 6 8.91 -13.28 -8.49
C TYR A 6 8.02 -12.09 -8.84
N TYR A 7 7.09 -11.71 -7.96
CA TYR A 7 6.20 -10.56 -8.20
C TYR A 7 6.96 -9.25 -8.38
N PHE A 8 7.96 -8.97 -7.55
CA PHE A 8 8.82 -7.80 -7.70
C PHE A 8 9.70 -7.86 -8.95
N SER A 9 10.16 -9.04 -9.37
CA SER A 9 10.91 -9.20 -10.62
C SER A 9 10.08 -8.86 -11.87
N LEU A 10 8.75 -8.93 -11.78
CA LEU A 10 7.87 -8.61 -12.89
C LEU A 10 7.78 -7.11 -13.16
N GLN A 11 8.19 -6.23 -12.23
CA GLN A 11 8.02 -4.78 -12.34
C GLN A 11 9.32 -4.05 -12.72
N LYS A 12 9.20 -2.86 -13.32
CA LYS A 12 10.38 -1.99 -13.51
C LYS A 12 10.87 -1.49 -12.15
N ARG A 13 12.19 -1.51 -11.95
CA ARG A 13 12.86 -1.12 -10.70
C ARG A 13 12.48 0.27 -10.18
N SER A 14 12.13 1.20 -11.07
CA SER A 14 11.67 2.54 -10.71
C SER A 14 10.37 2.53 -9.90
N PHE A 15 9.36 1.75 -10.30
CA PHE A 15 8.10 1.65 -9.54
C PHE A 15 8.30 1.04 -8.15
N ILE A 16 9.22 0.09 -8.03
CA ILE A 16 9.55 -0.54 -6.75
C ILE A 16 10.19 0.48 -5.80
N GLY A 17 11.11 1.30 -6.29
CA GLY A 17 11.74 2.36 -5.50
C GLY A 17 10.74 3.40 -5.00
N ILE A 18 9.83 3.85 -5.87
CA ILE A 18 8.78 4.82 -5.51
C ILE A 18 7.78 4.19 -4.53
N ALA A 19 7.40 2.93 -4.71
CA ALA A 19 6.52 2.20 -3.78
C ALA A 19 7.13 2.12 -2.37
N PHE A 20 8.44 1.89 -2.27
CA PHE A 20 9.13 1.77 -0.99
C PHE A 20 9.25 3.12 -0.28
N ASP A 21 9.58 4.19 -1.01
CA ASP A 21 9.70 5.54 -0.48
C ASP A 21 8.34 6.12 -0.05
N SER A 22 7.32 5.97 -0.90
CA SER A 22 5.95 6.44 -0.61
C SER A 22 5.29 5.71 0.56
N GLY A 23 5.59 4.42 0.76
CA GLY A 23 5.07 3.65 1.88
C GLY A 23 5.51 4.18 3.24
N GLY A 24 6.76 4.61 3.37
CA GLY A 24 7.31 5.14 4.62
C GLY A 24 6.86 6.57 4.94
N VAL A 25 6.74 7.44 3.92
CA VAL A 25 6.39 8.85 4.12
C VAL A 25 4.88 9.04 4.36
N ALA A 26 4.02 8.32 3.64
CA ALA A 26 2.57 8.46 3.76
C ALA A 26 2.01 7.83 5.06
N SER A 27 2.69 6.80 5.58
CA SER A 27 2.33 6.10 6.83
C SER A 27 3.05 6.61 8.07
N GLY A 28 3.74 7.75 7.94
CA GLY A 28 4.62 8.27 8.97
C GLY A 28 3.97 8.45 10.35
N PRO A 29 4.78 8.76 11.39
CA PRO A 29 4.32 8.87 12.77
C PRO A 29 3.17 9.87 12.95
N MET A 30 3.06 10.90 12.09
CA MET A 30 1.95 11.84 12.09
C MET A 30 0.62 11.20 11.65
N THR A 31 0.61 10.41 10.57
CA THR A 31 -0.60 9.69 10.11
C THR A 31 -1.03 8.65 11.15
N ALA A 32 -0.09 7.90 11.71
CA ALA A 32 -0.38 6.89 12.72
C ALA A 32 -0.97 7.50 14.01
N THR A 33 -0.39 8.59 14.51
CA THR A 33 -0.89 9.27 15.72
C THR A 33 -2.27 9.88 15.50
N PHE A 34 -2.51 10.50 14.35
CA PHE A 34 -3.84 11.01 13.98
C PHE A 34 -4.89 9.90 13.91
N LEU A 35 -4.59 8.80 13.21
CA LEU A 35 -5.51 7.67 13.08
C LEU A 35 -5.77 6.97 14.42
N LEU A 36 -4.77 6.81 15.28
CA LEU A 36 -4.97 6.26 16.62
C LEU A 36 -5.94 7.12 17.44
N ALA A 37 -5.76 8.44 17.46
CA ALA A 37 -6.65 9.34 18.19
C ALA A 37 -8.07 9.30 17.63
N LEU A 38 -8.22 9.26 16.30
CA LEU A 38 -9.51 9.16 15.64
C LEU A 38 -10.21 7.82 15.93
N ASN A 39 -9.48 6.70 15.83
CA ASN A 39 -10.01 5.37 16.12
C ASN A 39 -10.35 5.20 17.60
N GLN A 40 -9.58 5.80 18.51
CA GLN A 40 -9.91 5.83 19.94
C GLN A 40 -11.23 6.57 20.19
N GLY A 41 -11.45 7.69 19.52
CA GLY A 41 -12.71 8.43 19.58
C GLY A 41 -13.88 7.59 19.05
N ALA A 42 -13.72 6.94 17.89
CA ALA A 42 -14.74 6.08 17.29
C ALA A 42 -15.06 4.84 18.15
N ALA A 43 -14.03 4.17 18.67
CA ALA A 43 -14.19 2.99 19.52
C ALA A 43 -14.94 3.29 20.82
N SER A 44 -14.88 4.54 21.33
CA SER A 44 -15.63 4.94 22.53
C SER A 44 -17.15 4.85 22.39
N GLN A 45 -17.66 4.86 21.15
CA GLN A 45 -19.10 4.80 20.85
C GLN A 45 -19.57 3.40 20.43
N ILE A 46 -18.65 2.44 20.26
CA ILE A 46 -18.95 1.11 19.73
C ILE A 46 -18.52 0.08 20.78
N GLN A 47 -19.49 -0.55 21.45
CA GLN A 47 -19.22 -1.49 22.55
C GLN A 47 -18.40 -2.72 22.13
N THR A 48 -18.42 -3.09 20.86
CA THR A 48 -17.69 -4.24 20.31
C THR A 48 -16.34 -3.88 19.70
N ALA A 49 -15.98 -2.59 19.64
CA ALA A 49 -14.74 -2.15 19.01
C ALA A 49 -13.55 -2.35 19.95
N ASP A 50 -12.47 -2.90 19.43
CA ASP A 50 -11.21 -3.07 20.14
C ASP A 50 -10.16 -2.15 19.51
N LEU A 51 -9.66 -1.18 20.27
CA LEU A 51 -8.68 -0.22 19.75
C LEU A 51 -7.36 -0.88 19.32
N LEU A 52 -6.95 -1.96 20.00
CA LEU A 52 -5.72 -2.67 19.65
C LEU A 52 -5.88 -3.40 18.32
N ILE A 53 -7.02 -4.03 18.08
CA ILE A 53 -7.26 -4.80 16.86
C ILE A 53 -7.70 -3.88 15.72
N ASP A 54 -8.78 -3.13 15.92
CA ASP A 54 -9.39 -2.28 14.89
C ASP A 54 -8.55 -1.03 14.63
N GLY A 55 -8.03 -0.41 15.69
CA GLY A 55 -7.24 0.82 15.58
C GLY A 55 -5.92 0.59 14.84
N PHE A 56 -5.13 -0.40 15.27
CA PHE A 56 -3.89 -0.75 14.56
C PHE A 56 -4.16 -1.43 13.22
N GLY A 57 -5.28 -2.16 13.08
CA GLY A 57 -5.71 -2.74 11.80
C GLY A 57 -5.91 -1.67 10.72
N VAL A 58 -6.62 -0.58 11.06
CA VAL A 58 -6.81 0.56 10.15
C VAL A 58 -5.47 1.23 9.80
N ILE A 59 -4.57 1.40 10.77
CA ILE A 59 -3.25 2.00 10.53
C ILE A 59 -2.42 1.13 9.59
N ALA A 60 -2.40 -0.18 9.81
CA ALA A 60 -1.70 -1.13 8.94
C ALA A 60 -2.27 -1.10 7.51
N MET A 61 -3.60 -1.03 7.37
CA MET A 61 -4.25 -0.94 6.06
C MET A 61 -3.85 0.34 5.32
N VAL A 62 -3.90 1.49 5.99
CA VAL A 62 -3.48 2.79 5.42
C VAL A 62 -1.99 2.76 5.05
N ALA A 63 -1.14 2.14 5.88
CA ALA A 63 0.28 2.04 5.62
C ALA A 63 0.63 1.21 4.37
N MET A 64 -0.18 0.20 4.07
CA MET A 64 0.02 -0.66 2.88
C MET A 64 -0.50 -0.05 1.57
N MET A 65 -1.46 0.89 1.64
CA MET A 65 -2.12 1.46 0.46
C MET A 65 -1.17 2.06 -0.60
N PRO A 66 -0.14 2.86 -0.26
CA PRO A 66 0.79 3.42 -1.25
C PRO A 66 1.57 2.33 -2.00
N VAL A 67 2.09 1.35 -1.27
CA VAL A 67 2.87 0.24 -1.83
C VAL A 67 2.03 -0.59 -2.80
N LEU A 68 0.79 -0.92 -2.40
CA LEU A 68 -0.15 -1.65 -3.24
C LEU A 68 -0.55 -0.85 -4.48
N SER A 69 -0.87 0.44 -4.33
CA SER A 69 -1.30 1.31 -5.42
C SER A 69 -0.23 1.43 -6.51
N ILE A 70 1.04 1.67 -6.12
CA ILE A 70 2.15 1.79 -7.07
C ILE A 70 2.49 0.44 -7.70
N SER A 71 2.39 -0.66 -6.93
CA SER A 71 2.58 -2.00 -7.47
C SER A 71 1.53 -2.33 -8.54
N ILE A 72 0.26 -2.00 -8.32
CA ILE A 72 -0.80 -2.21 -9.32
C ILE A 72 -0.54 -1.35 -10.56
N LEU A 73 -0.16 -0.08 -10.37
CA LEU A 73 0.16 0.84 -11.47
C LEU A 73 1.34 0.32 -12.30
N GLY A 74 2.40 -0.21 -11.66
CA GLY A 74 3.54 -0.81 -12.33
C GLY A 74 3.16 -2.03 -13.19
N LEU A 75 2.21 -2.86 -12.75
CA LEU A 75 1.67 -3.96 -13.55
C LEU A 75 0.87 -3.47 -14.75
N ILE A 76 -0.02 -2.49 -14.55
CA ILE A 76 -0.84 -1.92 -15.63
C ILE A 76 0.06 -1.34 -16.73
N PHE A 77 1.09 -0.58 -16.35
CA PHE A 77 2.06 -0.02 -17.28
C PHE A 77 2.82 -1.10 -18.07
N LYS A 78 3.23 -2.19 -17.40
CA LYS A 78 3.88 -3.32 -18.08
C LYS A 78 2.95 -3.98 -19.11
N LEU A 79 1.69 -4.21 -18.73
CA LEU A 79 0.70 -4.83 -19.61
C LEU A 79 0.41 -3.94 -20.83
N LYS A 80 0.29 -2.62 -20.64
CA LYS A 80 0.09 -1.68 -21.75
C LYS A 80 1.30 -1.62 -22.67
N ALA A 81 2.52 -1.56 -22.11
CA ALA A 81 3.75 -1.54 -22.90
C ALA A 81 3.94 -2.82 -23.74
N LYS A 82 3.63 -4.00 -23.19
CA LYS A 82 3.66 -5.27 -23.93
C LYS A 82 2.64 -5.30 -25.08
N LYS A 83 1.47 -4.66 -24.90
CA LYS A 83 0.44 -4.60 -25.94
C LYS A 83 0.84 -3.66 -27.09
N GLU A 84 1.43 -2.51 -26.77
CA GLU A 84 1.94 -1.58 -27.79
C GLU A 84 3.09 -2.18 -28.62
N SER A 85 4.02 -2.92 -28.00
CA SER A 85 5.12 -3.55 -28.75
C SER A 85 4.66 -4.62 -29.75
N VAL A 86 3.54 -5.31 -29.47
CA VAL A 86 2.98 -6.34 -30.35
C VAL A 86 2.18 -5.75 -31.52
N ILE A 87 1.75 -4.49 -31.45
CA ILE A 87 1.01 -3.82 -32.52
C ILE A 87 1.95 -3.18 -33.56
N ILE A 88 3.22 -2.96 -33.18
CA ILE A 88 4.22 -2.28 -34.01
C ILE A 88 5.07 -3.28 -34.83
N GLU A 89 5.03 -4.58 -34.49
CA GLU A 89 5.51 -5.70 -35.35
C GLU A 89 4.41 -6.22 -36.28
#